data_AF-A0A2S7F7E6-F1
#
_entry.id   AF-A0A2S7F7E6-F1
#
_cell.length_a   1.000
_cell.length_b   1.000
_cell.length_c   1.000
_cell.angle_alpha   90.00
_cell.angle_beta   90.00
_cell.angle_gamma   90.00
#
_symmetry.space_group_name_H-M   'P 1'
#
loop_
_entity.id
_entity.type
_entity.pdbx_description
1 polymer ?
#
loop_
_entity_poly.entity_id
_entity_poly.type
_entity_poly.pdbx_seq_one_letter_code
_entity_poly.pdbx_strand_id
1 'polypeptide(L)'
;MIKCKKCGYEIQQSAKYCTNCGCANEKINNRMKFKKITIAIITIIILILSVSFTIYKIKGIHKDTKNTIQMINLDSTEFPDIKIEVKSSNDKIHLNSDNITIKENDSYQKNIKVDYLEDRYIITYEASDKKSNNDRNLKICFNENNNENIIDTTYKAPDYKEESKSANVEYSDNTVNTYDKNEIDIRNLMETFMNSSIKSINSKDIYYVKQYVDLNSTILSEFQKTVDSYKEQKITEDLMIFNVENIKKLNEISYEVYTFERYKIYYGAKNEINTSDFKSVYLVKYIDGEFKVNSIKEINKV
;
A
#
# COMPACT_ATOMS: atom_id res chain seq x y z
N MET A 1 46.92 -53.59 -33.24
CA MET A 1 47.59 -54.12 -32.03
C MET A 1 48.13 -52.93 -31.24
N ILE A 2 48.12 -52.97 -29.91
CA ILE A 2 48.69 -51.92 -29.04
C ILE A 2 49.57 -52.57 -27.97
N LYS A 3 50.55 -51.86 -27.41
CA LYS A 3 51.41 -52.39 -26.32
C LYS A 3 50.83 -52.04 -24.94
N CYS A 4 50.77 -52.98 -23.98
CA CYS A 4 50.42 -52.64 -22.58
C CYS A 4 51.50 -51.68 -22.06
N LYS A 5 51.07 -50.52 -21.55
CA LYS A 5 51.99 -49.51 -21.01
C LYS A 5 52.84 -50.00 -19.84
N LYS A 6 52.37 -51.04 -19.12
CA LYS A 6 53.06 -51.58 -17.94
C LYS A 6 54.15 -52.61 -18.28
N CYS A 7 53.91 -53.51 -19.23
CA CYS A 7 54.83 -54.62 -19.52
C CYS A 7 55.30 -54.70 -20.98
N GLY A 8 54.85 -53.80 -21.85
CA GLY A 8 55.27 -53.75 -23.26
C GLY A 8 54.67 -54.83 -24.18
N TYR A 9 53.93 -55.81 -23.63
CA TYR A 9 53.35 -56.91 -24.40
C TYR A 9 52.29 -56.43 -25.39
N GLU A 10 52.27 -57.02 -26.59
CA GLU A 10 51.29 -56.69 -27.63
C GLU A 10 49.92 -57.30 -27.31
N ILE A 11 48.91 -56.45 -27.29
CA ILE A 11 47.52 -56.82 -27.01
C ILE A 11 46.60 -56.31 -28.12
N GLN A 12 45.47 -57.00 -28.31
CA GLN A 12 44.44 -56.54 -29.22
C GLN A 12 43.83 -55.22 -28.74
N GLN A 13 43.48 -54.34 -29.68
CA GLN A 13 42.99 -52.98 -29.36
C GLN A 13 41.64 -52.98 -28.63
N SER A 14 40.88 -54.07 -28.74
CA SER A 14 39.61 -54.33 -28.06
C SER A 14 39.75 -55.04 -26.70
N ALA A 15 40.94 -55.49 -26.31
CA ALA A 15 41.15 -56.19 -25.05
C ALA A 15 40.99 -55.24 -23.85
N LYS A 16 40.12 -55.60 -22.90
CA LYS A 16 39.90 -54.82 -21.66
C LYS A 16 41.10 -54.87 -20.70
N TYR A 17 41.82 -56.00 -20.69
CA TYR A 17 42.98 -56.22 -19.83
C TYR A 17 44.13 -56.84 -20.64
N CYS A 18 45.36 -56.61 -20.20
CA CYS A 18 46.53 -57.28 -20.77
C CYS A 18 46.59 -58.74 -20.32
N THR A 19 46.70 -59.66 -21.28
CA THR A 19 46.76 -61.10 -21.05
C THR A 19 48.04 -61.54 -20.34
N ASN A 20 49.11 -60.75 -20.39
CA ASN A 20 50.38 -61.08 -19.75
C ASN A 20 50.47 -60.61 -18.29
N CYS A 21 49.99 -59.39 -17.96
CA CYS A 21 50.18 -58.80 -16.64
C CYS A 21 48.91 -58.35 -15.92
N GLY A 22 47.73 -58.54 -16.53
CA GLY A 22 46.44 -58.14 -15.95
C GLY A 22 46.16 -56.64 -15.93
N CYS A 23 47.05 -55.78 -16.45
CA CYS A 23 46.87 -54.32 -16.50
C CYS A 23 45.58 -53.95 -17.27
N ALA A 24 44.77 -53.01 -16.76
CA ALA A 24 43.60 -52.52 -17.50
C ALA A 24 44.01 -51.64 -18.70
N ASN A 25 43.30 -51.77 -19.82
CA ASN A 25 43.55 -50.98 -21.02
C ASN A 25 42.85 -49.62 -20.93
N GLU A 26 43.61 -48.58 -20.58
CA GLU A 26 43.11 -47.22 -20.34
C GLU A 26 42.34 -46.61 -21.54
N LYS A 27 42.69 -46.97 -22.79
CA LYS A 27 42.03 -46.41 -23.98
C LYS A 27 40.55 -46.79 -24.07
N ILE A 28 40.17 -47.98 -23.62
CA ILE A 28 38.76 -48.43 -23.62
C ILE A 28 37.99 -47.79 -22.46
N ASN A 29 38.63 -47.61 -21.31
CA ASN A 29 37.99 -47.09 -20.11
C ASN A 29 37.59 -45.60 -20.28
N ASN A 30 38.44 -44.80 -20.94
CA ASN A 30 38.11 -43.40 -21.25
C ASN A 30 36.97 -43.25 -22.26
N ARG A 31 36.83 -44.19 -23.22
CA ARG A 31 35.74 -44.17 -24.22
C ARG A 31 34.37 -44.46 -23.59
N MET A 32 34.31 -45.26 -22.52
CA MET A 32 33.07 -45.51 -21.77
C MET A 32 32.67 -44.35 -20.85
N LYS A 33 33.63 -43.60 -20.27
CA LYS A 33 33.32 -42.40 -19.48
C LYS A 33 32.69 -41.29 -20.32
N PHE A 34 33.18 -41.05 -21.54
CA PHE A 34 32.63 -40.01 -22.42
C PHE A 34 31.17 -40.27 -22.85
N LYS A 35 30.78 -41.54 -23.09
CA LYS A 35 29.40 -41.88 -23.48
C LYS A 35 28.36 -41.67 -22.38
N LYS A 36 28.76 -41.83 -21.10
CA LYS A 36 27.83 -41.63 -19.96
C LYS A 36 27.54 -40.15 -19.69
N ILE A 37 28.52 -39.27 -19.91
CA ILE A 37 28.37 -37.83 -19.69
C ILE A 37 27.48 -37.18 -20.76
N THR A 38 27.58 -37.62 -22.02
CA THR A 38 26.77 -37.05 -23.12
C THR A 38 25.28 -37.37 -23.00
N ILE A 39 24.93 -38.57 -22.50
CA ILE A 39 23.51 -38.97 -22.34
C ILE A 39 22.84 -38.15 -21.23
N ALA A 40 23.53 -37.87 -20.11
CA ALA A 40 22.97 -37.12 -18.99
C ALA A 40 22.66 -35.64 -19.35
N ILE A 41 23.52 -35.01 -20.17
CA ILE A 41 23.34 -33.61 -20.58
C ILE A 41 22.14 -33.46 -21.54
N ILE A 42 21.95 -34.40 -22.46
CA ILE A 42 20.82 -34.37 -23.41
C ILE A 42 19.47 -34.51 -22.68
N THR A 43 19.38 -35.36 -21.65
CA THR A 43 18.15 -35.50 -20.85
C THR A 43 17.78 -34.25 -20.05
N ILE A 44 18.76 -33.49 -19.56
CA ILE A 44 18.50 -32.25 -18.80
C ILE A 44 17.99 -31.13 -19.73
N ILE A 45 18.52 -31.03 -20.95
CA ILE A 45 18.08 -30.02 -21.93
C ILE A 45 16.63 -30.27 -22.39
N ILE A 46 16.24 -31.53 -22.56
CA ILE A 46 14.85 -31.89 -22.95
C ILE A 46 13.84 -31.60 -21.83
N LEU A 47 14.24 -31.75 -20.57
CA LEU A 47 13.41 -31.37 -19.41
C LEU A 47 13.22 -29.85 -19.28
N ILE A 48 14.23 -29.04 -19.58
CA ILE A 48 14.13 -27.58 -19.54
C ILE A 48 13.25 -27.03 -20.68
N LEU A 49 13.32 -27.64 -21.87
CA LEU A 49 12.50 -27.21 -23.01
C LEU A 49 11.03 -27.62 -22.88
N SER A 50 10.71 -28.74 -22.21
CA SER A 50 9.32 -29.16 -21.99
C SER A 50 8.58 -28.32 -20.94
N VAL A 51 9.26 -27.82 -19.91
CA VAL A 51 8.67 -26.84 -18.95
C VAL A 51 8.45 -25.47 -19.60
N SER A 52 9.27 -25.10 -20.59
CA SER A 52 9.13 -23.83 -21.30
C SER A 52 7.93 -23.80 -22.26
N PHE A 53 7.52 -24.96 -22.79
CA PHE A 53 6.44 -25.04 -23.78
C PHE A 53 5.03 -25.04 -23.16
N THR A 54 4.85 -25.49 -21.92
CA THR A 54 3.56 -25.38 -21.20
C THR A 54 3.27 -23.96 -20.74
N ILE A 55 4.29 -23.13 -20.52
CA ILE A 55 4.11 -21.72 -20.14
C ILE A 55 3.75 -20.84 -21.36
N TYR A 56 4.12 -21.24 -22.58
CA TYR A 56 3.93 -20.39 -23.76
C TYR A 56 2.50 -20.40 -24.36
N LYS A 57 1.61 -21.30 -23.91
CA LYS A 57 0.22 -21.40 -24.40
C LYS A 57 -0.84 -20.78 -23.48
N ILE A 58 -0.45 -19.98 -22.48
CA ILE A 58 -1.37 -19.16 -21.65
C ILE A 58 -1.01 -17.68 -21.74
N LYS A 59 -0.70 -17.20 -22.95
CA LYS A 59 -0.81 -15.79 -23.31
C LYS A 59 -1.69 -15.65 -24.55
N GLY A 60 -2.89 -16.22 -24.46
CA GLY A 60 -4.02 -15.62 -25.14
C GLY A 60 -4.19 -14.25 -24.53
N ILE A 61 -3.68 -13.23 -25.22
CA ILE A 61 -3.83 -11.83 -24.88
C ILE A 61 -5.33 -11.53 -24.98
N HIS A 62 -6.06 -11.73 -23.89
CA HIS A 62 -7.16 -10.86 -23.59
C HIS A 62 -6.51 -9.48 -23.43
N LYS A 63 -6.70 -8.62 -24.43
CA LYS A 63 -6.60 -7.18 -24.18
C LYS A 63 -7.71 -6.90 -23.17
N ASP A 64 -7.39 -7.02 -21.89
CA ASP A 64 -8.17 -6.36 -20.85
C ASP A 64 -8.06 -4.87 -21.18
N THR A 65 -9.05 -4.37 -21.90
CA THR A 65 -9.29 -2.94 -22.06
C THR A 65 -9.54 -2.42 -20.66
N LYS A 66 -8.46 -1.98 -20.01
CA LYS A 66 -8.52 -1.39 -18.68
C LYS A 66 -9.51 -0.24 -18.74
N ASN A 67 -10.56 -0.34 -17.93
CA ASN A 67 -11.54 0.72 -17.76
C ASN A 67 -10.82 1.95 -17.23
N THR A 68 -10.76 3.02 -18.03
CA THR A 68 -10.12 4.29 -17.64
C THR A 68 -11.14 5.42 -17.73
N ILE A 69 -10.99 6.39 -16.85
CA ILE A 69 -11.75 7.63 -16.87
C ILE A 69 -10.76 8.75 -17.14
N GLN A 70 -11.13 9.68 -18.02
CA GLN A 70 -10.32 10.83 -18.38
C GLN A 70 -11.09 12.09 -18.04
N MET A 71 -10.43 13.03 -17.37
CA MET A 71 -11.00 14.36 -17.17
C MET A 71 -10.94 15.11 -18.49
N ILE A 72 -12.08 15.63 -18.91
CA ILE A 72 -12.23 16.45 -20.11
C ILE A 72 -12.04 17.92 -19.74
N ASN A 73 -12.71 18.35 -18.67
CA ASN A 73 -12.82 19.75 -18.29
C ASN A 73 -12.99 19.88 -16.77
N LEU A 74 -12.56 21.02 -16.24
CA LEU A 74 -12.81 21.46 -14.87
C LEU A 74 -13.23 22.92 -14.93
N ASP A 75 -14.46 23.19 -14.50
CA ASP A 75 -15.08 24.50 -14.48
C ASP A 75 -15.29 24.96 -13.05
N SER A 76 -14.65 26.08 -12.70
CA SER A 76 -14.75 26.74 -11.41
C SER A 76 -15.45 28.10 -11.50
N THR A 77 -16.11 28.42 -12.62
CA THR A 77 -16.71 29.75 -12.85
C THR A 77 -17.87 30.06 -11.91
N GLU A 78 -18.59 29.05 -11.43
CA GLU A 78 -19.70 29.16 -10.47
C GLU A 78 -19.26 28.99 -9.00
N PHE A 79 -18.00 29.32 -8.68
CA PHE A 79 -17.42 29.13 -7.35
C PHE A 79 -18.32 29.67 -6.20
N PRO A 80 -18.55 28.88 -5.12
CA PRO A 80 -17.79 27.70 -4.69
C PRO A 80 -18.20 26.38 -5.34
N ASP A 81 -19.18 26.37 -6.25
CA ASP A 81 -19.58 25.15 -6.94
C ASP A 81 -18.59 24.83 -8.05
N ILE A 82 -17.99 23.64 -8.00
CA ILE A 82 -17.02 23.14 -8.96
C ILE A 82 -17.69 22.05 -9.80
N LYS A 83 -17.52 22.14 -11.12
CA LYS A 83 -18.01 21.14 -12.08
C LYS A 83 -16.83 20.47 -12.76
N ILE A 84 -16.83 19.15 -12.80
CA ILE A 84 -15.81 18.35 -13.46
C ILE A 84 -16.49 17.50 -14.53
N GLU A 85 -16.04 17.63 -15.77
CA GLU A 85 -16.48 16.75 -16.86
C GLU A 85 -15.49 15.61 -17.00
N VAL A 86 -15.99 14.37 -16.96
CA VAL A 86 -15.18 13.18 -17.16
C VAL A 86 -15.80 12.26 -18.21
N LYS A 87 -14.95 11.60 -18.99
CA LYS A 87 -15.33 10.61 -20.00
C LYS A 87 -14.80 9.24 -19.62
N SER A 88 -15.68 8.24 -19.66
CA SER A 88 -15.27 6.84 -19.55
C SER A 88 -14.75 6.33 -20.89
N SER A 89 -13.70 5.51 -20.88
CA SER A 89 -13.24 4.77 -22.05
C SER A 89 -14.13 3.55 -22.39
N ASN A 90 -15.09 3.22 -21.52
CA ASN A 90 -15.97 2.07 -21.66
C ASN A 90 -17.39 2.42 -21.18
N ASP A 91 -18.38 2.19 -22.05
CA ASP A 91 -19.80 2.47 -21.78
C ASP A 91 -20.37 1.67 -20.60
N LYS A 92 -19.64 0.66 -20.11
CA LYS A 92 -20.01 -0.14 -18.94
C LYS A 92 -19.71 0.52 -17.59
N ILE A 93 -18.91 1.58 -17.56
CA ILE A 93 -18.63 2.29 -16.30
C ILE A 93 -19.82 3.16 -15.97
N HIS A 94 -20.45 2.91 -14.82
CA HIS A 94 -21.54 3.73 -14.31
C HIS A 94 -21.07 4.55 -13.12
N LEU A 95 -20.80 5.84 -13.36
CA LEU A 95 -20.42 6.76 -12.30
C LEU A 95 -21.66 7.29 -11.56
N ASN A 96 -21.57 7.32 -10.24
CA ASN A 96 -22.59 7.88 -9.37
C ASN A 96 -21.91 8.44 -8.09
N SER A 97 -22.69 9.11 -7.25
CA SER A 97 -22.17 9.71 -6.01
C SER A 97 -21.63 8.69 -5.01
N ASP A 98 -22.02 7.41 -5.11
CA ASP A 98 -21.60 6.35 -4.20
C ASP A 98 -20.27 5.71 -4.59
N ASN A 99 -19.75 5.98 -5.79
CA ASN A 99 -18.49 5.40 -6.27
C ASN A 99 -17.46 6.44 -6.73
N ILE A 100 -17.72 7.71 -6.41
CA ILE A 100 -16.82 8.84 -6.62
C ILE A 100 -16.42 9.45 -5.30
N THR A 101 -15.14 9.73 -5.10
CA THR A 101 -14.74 10.77 -4.15
C THR A 101 -13.78 11.76 -4.72
N ILE A 102 -13.99 12.98 -4.25
CA ILE A 102 -13.18 14.12 -4.53
C ILE A 102 -12.49 14.53 -3.23
N LYS A 103 -11.16 14.61 -3.28
CA LYS A 103 -10.33 15.22 -2.27
C LYS A 103 -9.75 16.51 -2.85
N GLU A 104 -10.06 17.62 -2.20
CA GLU A 104 -9.52 18.92 -2.54
C GLU A 104 -8.59 19.37 -1.42
N ASN A 105 -7.31 19.55 -1.74
CA ASN A 105 -6.23 19.68 -0.79
C ASN A 105 -6.28 18.52 0.23
N ASP A 106 -6.52 18.84 1.50
CA ASP A 106 -6.62 17.87 2.58
C ASP A 106 -8.09 17.57 2.98
N SER A 107 -9.06 18.13 2.27
CA SER A 107 -10.48 18.03 2.60
C SER A 107 -11.24 17.12 1.62
N TYR A 108 -11.99 16.17 2.16
CA TYR A 108 -12.94 15.37 1.38
C TYR A 108 -14.22 16.14 1.14
N GLN A 109 -14.66 16.12 -0.11
CA GLN A 109 -15.83 16.85 -0.53
C GLN A 109 -17.08 16.03 -0.27
N LYS A 110 -18.12 16.72 0.21
CA LYS A 110 -19.43 16.15 0.51
C LYS A 110 -20.43 16.58 -0.55
N ASN A 111 -21.63 15.98 -0.50
CA ASN A 111 -22.76 16.36 -1.36
C ASN A 111 -22.41 16.30 -2.86
N ILE A 112 -21.56 15.34 -3.25
CA ILE A 112 -21.15 15.12 -4.63
C ILE A 112 -22.39 14.73 -5.44
N LYS A 113 -22.64 15.46 -6.52
CA LYS A 113 -23.68 15.15 -7.51
C LYS A 113 -23.04 14.66 -8.78
N VAL A 114 -23.65 13.67 -9.42
CA VAL A 114 -23.13 13.06 -10.64
C VAL A 114 -24.27 12.94 -11.63
N ASP A 115 -24.17 13.72 -12.70
CA ASP A 115 -25.13 13.71 -13.80
C ASP A 115 -24.47 13.06 -15.03
N TYR A 116 -25.23 12.28 -15.79
CA TYR A 116 -24.77 11.74 -17.08
C TYR A 116 -25.41 12.52 -18.21
N LEU A 117 -24.59 13.15 -19.06
CA LEU A 117 -25.05 13.97 -20.17
C LEU A 117 -24.34 13.52 -21.46
N GLU A 118 -25.14 13.07 -22.43
CA GLU A 118 -24.67 12.55 -23.72
C GLU A 118 -23.73 11.33 -23.55
N ASP A 119 -22.41 11.57 -23.50
CA ASP A 119 -21.36 10.56 -23.45
C ASP A 119 -20.32 10.83 -22.33
N ARG A 120 -20.67 11.71 -21.38
CA ARG A 120 -19.80 12.18 -20.30
C ARG A 120 -20.57 12.32 -18.99
N TYR A 121 -19.83 12.28 -17.90
CA TYR A 121 -20.34 12.52 -16.56
C TYR A 121 -19.93 13.93 -16.11
N ILE A 122 -20.88 14.62 -15.49
CA ILE A 122 -20.69 15.93 -14.86
C ILE A 122 -20.74 15.71 -13.35
N ILE A 123 -19.60 15.89 -12.69
CA ILE A 123 -19.46 15.74 -11.25
C ILE A 123 -19.47 17.15 -10.66
N THR A 124 -20.41 17.42 -9.75
CA THR A 124 -20.54 18.71 -9.08
C THR A 124 -20.30 18.57 -7.59
N TYR A 125 -19.51 19.46 -7.00
CA TYR A 125 -19.27 19.53 -5.56
C TYR A 125 -19.02 20.97 -5.11
N GLU A 126 -19.26 21.27 -3.84
CA GLU A 126 -18.91 22.57 -3.24
C GLU A 126 -17.45 22.52 -2.75
N ALA A 127 -16.64 23.53 -3.07
CA ALA A 127 -15.23 23.58 -2.72
C ALA A 127 -14.95 23.57 -1.20
N SER A 128 -13.77 23.09 -0.80
CA SER A 128 -13.38 22.85 0.60
C SER A 128 -13.46 24.09 1.50
N ASP A 129 -13.17 25.25 0.93
CA ASP A 129 -13.39 26.55 1.53
C ASP A 129 -13.67 27.58 0.44
N LYS A 130 -14.11 28.78 0.85
CA LYS A 130 -14.42 29.90 -0.06
C LYS A 130 -13.25 30.87 -0.28
N LYS A 131 -12.02 30.50 0.11
CA LYS A 131 -10.84 31.37 -0.05
C LYS A 131 -10.42 31.45 -1.51
N SER A 132 -10.33 32.67 -2.03
CA SER A 132 -9.97 32.89 -3.43
C SER A 132 -8.47 32.78 -3.72
N ASN A 133 -8.19 32.62 -5.02
CA ASN A 133 -6.89 32.89 -5.65
C ASN A 133 -5.72 31.99 -5.21
N ASN A 134 -6.03 30.84 -4.58
CA ASN A 134 -5.06 29.80 -4.27
C ASN A 134 -5.19 28.64 -5.26
N ASP A 135 -4.04 28.05 -5.60
CA ASP A 135 -4.01 26.78 -6.29
C ASP A 135 -4.53 25.68 -5.36
N ARG A 136 -5.39 24.83 -5.89
CA ARG A 136 -6.02 23.72 -5.17
C ARG A 136 -5.65 22.42 -5.85
N ASN A 137 -5.13 21.49 -5.06
CA ASN A 137 -4.85 20.14 -5.51
C ASN A 137 -6.15 19.35 -5.47
N LEU A 138 -6.51 18.71 -6.57
CA LEU A 138 -7.74 17.95 -6.69
C LEU A 138 -7.39 16.50 -7.04
N LYS A 139 -7.91 15.58 -6.25
CA LYS A 139 -7.84 14.14 -6.52
C LYS A 139 -9.24 13.59 -6.65
N ILE A 140 -9.51 12.92 -7.76
CA ILE A 140 -10.79 12.26 -8.01
C ILE A 140 -10.51 10.76 -8.10
N CYS A 141 -11.13 10.00 -7.20
CA CYS A 141 -11.05 8.55 -7.20
C CYS A 141 -12.40 7.98 -7.62
N PHE A 142 -12.34 6.96 -8.46
CA PHE A 142 -13.47 6.17 -8.92
C PHE A 142 -13.19 4.70 -8.60
N ASN A 143 -14.10 4.05 -7.86
CA ASN A 143 -13.96 2.64 -7.51
C ASN A 143 -15.09 1.81 -8.12
N GLU A 144 -14.75 0.96 -9.09
CA GLU A 144 -15.70 0.06 -9.71
C GLU A 144 -15.08 -1.32 -9.87
N ASN A 145 -15.75 -2.36 -9.35
CA ASN A 145 -15.29 -3.76 -9.42
C ASN A 145 -13.85 -3.98 -8.90
N ASN A 146 -13.48 -3.33 -7.80
CA ASN A 146 -12.13 -3.35 -7.21
C ASN A 146 -11.02 -2.76 -8.12
N ASN A 147 -11.38 -2.04 -9.18
CA ASN A 147 -10.44 -1.27 -9.95
C ASN A 147 -10.53 0.20 -9.56
N GLU A 148 -9.42 0.73 -9.07
CA GLU A 148 -9.29 2.14 -8.71
C GLU A 148 -8.76 2.94 -9.91
N ASN A 149 -9.48 4.00 -10.27
CA ASN A 149 -9.02 5.01 -11.22
C ASN A 149 -8.83 6.32 -10.45
N ILE A 150 -7.63 6.90 -10.56
CA ILE A 150 -7.29 8.16 -9.88
C ILE A 150 -6.96 9.21 -10.93
N ILE A 151 -7.59 10.37 -10.79
CA ILE A 151 -7.25 11.59 -11.55
C ILE A 151 -6.67 12.58 -10.55
N ASP A 152 -5.40 12.91 -10.74
CA ASP A 152 -4.73 13.99 -10.01
C ASP A 152 -4.68 15.23 -10.92
N THR A 153 -5.20 16.36 -10.44
CA THR A 153 -5.17 17.63 -11.16
C THR A 153 -5.04 18.81 -10.19
N THR A 154 -4.91 20.01 -10.74
CA THR A 154 -4.92 21.25 -9.96
C THR A 154 -5.81 22.27 -10.63
N TYR A 155 -6.44 23.13 -9.84
CA TYR A 155 -7.17 24.27 -10.37
C TYR A 155 -6.95 25.51 -9.50
N LYS A 156 -7.11 26.68 -10.11
CA LYS A 156 -6.99 27.95 -9.40
C LYS A 156 -8.39 28.44 -9.03
N ALA A 157 -8.64 28.62 -7.73
CA ALA A 157 -9.93 29.14 -7.27
C ALA A 157 -10.09 30.60 -7.71
N PRO A 158 -11.23 31.00 -8.31
CA PRO A 158 -11.46 32.39 -8.71
C PRO A 158 -11.69 33.30 -7.50
N ASP A 159 -11.75 34.60 -7.75
CA ASP A 159 -12.09 35.59 -6.74
C ASP A 159 -13.55 35.47 -6.29
N TYR A 160 -13.74 34.91 -5.10
CA TYR A 160 -15.04 34.84 -4.45
C TYR A 160 -15.35 36.15 -3.74
N LYS A 161 -16.31 36.90 -4.27
CA LYS A 161 -16.95 37.99 -3.55
C LYS A 161 -18.21 37.43 -2.92
N GLU A 162 -18.18 37.27 -1.60
CA GLU A 162 -19.32 36.76 -0.84
C GLU A 162 -20.50 37.72 -1.05
N GLU A 163 -21.42 37.37 -1.95
CA GLU A 163 -22.72 38.01 -2.00
C GLU A 163 -23.46 37.57 -0.74
N SER A 164 -23.84 38.54 0.08
CA SER A 164 -24.58 38.38 1.32
C SER A 164 -25.97 37.77 1.07
N LYS A 165 -26.00 36.45 0.84
CA LYS A 165 -27.19 35.62 0.87
C LYS A 165 -27.07 34.70 2.07
N SER A 166 -27.76 35.08 3.14
CA SER A 166 -28.03 34.24 4.30
C SER A 166 -28.84 33.02 3.85
N ALA A 167 -28.18 31.86 3.75
CA ALA A 167 -28.86 30.58 3.62
C ALA A 167 -28.59 29.78 4.90
N ASN A 168 -29.67 29.45 5.61
CA ASN A 168 -29.65 28.43 6.65
C ASN A 168 -29.34 27.10 5.96
N VAL A 169 -28.11 26.60 6.12
CA VAL A 169 -27.74 25.26 5.68
C VAL A 169 -28.05 24.30 6.82
N GLU A 170 -29.14 23.56 6.63
CA GLU A 170 -29.52 22.41 7.44
C GLU A 170 -28.49 21.30 7.21
N TYR A 171 -27.82 20.86 8.27
CA TYR A 171 -26.82 19.78 8.22
C TYR A 171 -27.54 18.46 7.89
N SER A 172 -27.63 18.12 6.60
CA SER A 172 -27.95 16.75 6.20
C SER A 172 -26.71 15.87 6.40
N ASP A 173 -26.87 14.87 7.25
CA ASP A 173 -25.92 13.83 7.56
C ASP A 173 -25.59 13.01 6.30
N ASN A 174 -24.61 13.46 5.52
CA ASN A 174 -24.16 12.79 4.30
C ASN A 174 -22.76 12.21 4.54
N THR A 175 -22.76 10.89 4.69
CA THR A 175 -21.61 9.99 4.63
C THR A 175 -20.76 10.29 3.40
N VAL A 176 -19.47 10.55 3.63
CA VAL A 176 -18.46 10.70 2.58
C VAL A 176 -18.25 9.33 1.93
N ASN A 177 -18.86 9.08 0.76
CA ASN A 177 -18.70 7.83 0.04
C ASN A 177 -17.56 7.96 -0.99
N THR A 178 -16.44 7.27 -0.71
CA THR A 178 -15.48 6.63 -1.67
C THR A 178 -14.15 7.28 -2.09
N TYR A 179 -13.27 7.72 -1.17
CA TYR A 179 -11.82 7.67 -1.42
C TYR A 179 -11.29 6.48 -0.64
N ASP A 180 -10.36 5.72 -1.25
CA ASP A 180 -9.76 4.47 -0.78
C ASP A 180 -10.33 4.04 0.57
N LYS A 181 -11.25 3.07 0.57
CA LYS A 181 -11.86 2.53 1.80
C LYS A 181 -10.79 2.29 2.87
N ASN A 182 -9.59 1.90 2.44
CA ASN A 182 -8.44 1.75 3.31
C ASN A 182 -8.01 3.06 3.97
N GLU A 183 -7.94 4.19 3.28
CA GLU A 183 -7.61 5.49 3.88
C GLU A 183 -8.59 5.89 4.99
N ILE A 184 -9.90 5.72 4.76
CA ILE A 184 -10.93 5.99 5.78
C ILE A 184 -10.76 5.03 6.97
N ASP A 185 -10.63 3.74 6.70
CA ASP A 185 -10.46 2.71 7.72
C ASP A 185 -9.16 2.95 8.52
N ILE A 186 -8.08 3.39 7.87
CA ILE A 186 -6.81 3.73 8.50
C ILE A 186 -6.94 4.99 9.36
N ARG A 187 -7.63 6.05 8.91
CA ARG A 187 -7.86 7.25 9.72
C ARG A 187 -8.65 6.92 10.98
N ASN A 188 -9.74 6.16 10.82
CA ASN A 188 -10.56 5.70 11.94
C ASN A 188 -9.78 4.81 12.91
N LEU A 189 -8.98 3.88 12.38
CA LEU A 189 -8.06 3.07 13.17
C LEU A 189 -7.13 3.95 13.98
N MET A 190 -6.46 4.92 13.34
CA MET A 190 -5.46 5.74 14.01
C MET A 190 -6.09 6.61 15.10
N GLU A 191 -7.22 7.26 14.84
CA GLU A 191 -7.93 8.05 15.86
C GLU A 191 -8.32 7.19 17.07
N THR A 192 -8.86 6.00 16.81
CA THR A 192 -9.28 5.07 17.87
C THR A 192 -8.07 4.51 18.64
N PHE A 193 -6.97 4.20 17.92
CA PHE A 193 -5.71 3.76 18.50
C PHE A 193 -5.10 4.83 19.40
N MET A 194 -5.07 6.11 18.98
CA MET A 194 -4.51 7.20 19.79
C MET A 194 -5.31 7.42 21.07
N ASN A 195 -6.65 7.47 20.97
CA ASN A 195 -7.51 7.59 22.14
C ASN A 195 -7.35 6.40 23.11
N SER A 196 -7.23 5.19 22.56
CA SER A 196 -7.01 3.98 23.36
C SER A 196 -5.61 3.91 23.97
N SER A 197 -4.62 4.50 23.32
CA SER A 197 -3.25 4.63 23.83
C SER A 197 -3.21 5.55 25.04
N ILE A 198 -3.86 6.72 24.98
CA ILE A 198 -4.03 7.61 26.14
C ILE A 198 -4.74 6.90 27.29
N LYS A 199 -5.83 6.19 27.00
CA LYS A 199 -6.55 5.43 28.02
C LYS A 199 -5.66 4.41 28.69
N SER A 200 -4.86 3.67 27.90
CA SER A 200 -3.92 2.67 28.40
C SER A 200 -2.83 3.28 29.27
N ILE A 201 -2.27 4.41 28.85
CA ILE A 201 -1.27 5.16 29.62
C ILE A 201 -1.86 5.62 30.94
N ASN A 202 -3.05 6.19 30.95
CA ASN A 202 -3.66 6.73 32.16
C ASN A 202 -4.15 5.63 33.11
N SER A 203 -4.63 4.50 32.59
CA SER A 203 -5.06 3.35 33.39
C SER A 203 -3.93 2.40 33.79
N LYS A 204 -2.73 2.55 33.23
CA LYS A 204 -1.61 1.61 33.39
C LYS A 204 -1.92 0.19 32.91
N ASP A 205 -2.71 0.09 31.84
CA ASP A 205 -3.17 -1.19 31.30
C ASP A 205 -3.23 -1.14 29.77
N ILE A 206 -2.41 -1.97 29.12
CA ILE A 206 -2.35 -2.07 27.65
C ILE A 206 -3.58 -2.74 27.03
N TYR A 207 -4.52 -3.25 27.82
CA TYR A 207 -5.71 -3.93 27.32
C TYR A 207 -6.44 -3.12 26.24
N TYR A 208 -6.54 -1.79 26.40
CA TYR A 208 -7.32 -0.96 25.48
C TYR A 208 -6.71 -0.84 24.08
N VAL A 209 -5.40 -1.01 23.91
CA VAL A 209 -4.75 -0.94 22.59
C VAL A 209 -4.70 -2.28 21.86
N LYS A 210 -4.87 -3.41 22.56
CA LYS A 210 -4.66 -4.76 21.99
C LYS A 210 -5.45 -5.02 20.71
N GLN A 211 -6.67 -4.50 20.63
CA GLN A 211 -7.53 -4.70 19.46
C GLN A 211 -7.16 -3.82 18.26
N TYR A 212 -6.25 -2.87 18.38
CA TYR A 212 -5.89 -1.94 17.30
C TYR A 212 -4.47 -2.15 16.77
N VAL A 213 -3.71 -3.05 17.42
CA VAL A 213 -2.32 -3.32 17.08
C VAL A 213 -2.14 -4.73 16.55
N ASP A 214 -1.09 -4.94 15.77
CA ASP A 214 -0.65 -6.27 15.38
C ASP A 214 0.01 -6.96 16.59
N LEU A 215 -0.68 -7.97 17.14
CA LEU A 215 -0.21 -8.71 18.32
C LEU A 215 1.05 -9.55 18.04
N ASN A 216 1.36 -9.81 16.76
CA ASN A 216 2.55 -10.57 16.36
C ASN A 216 3.75 -9.66 16.06
N SER A 217 3.59 -8.33 16.10
CA SER A 217 4.69 -7.39 15.90
C SER A 217 5.31 -6.91 17.22
N THR A 218 6.35 -6.06 17.13
CA THR A 218 7.03 -5.53 18.32
C THR A 218 6.25 -4.43 19.03
N ILE A 219 5.26 -3.81 18.37
CA ILE A 219 4.54 -2.62 18.85
C ILE A 219 3.94 -2.81 20.24
N LEU A 220 3.32 -3.96 20.51
CA LEU A 220 2.65 -4.20 21.80
C LEU A 220 3.68 -4.27 22.93
N SER A 221 4.83 -4.90 22.67
CA SER A 221 5.91 -5.02 23.65
C SER A 221 6.63 -3.68 23.89
N GLU A 222 6.78 -2.86 22.85
CA GLU A 222 7.32 -1.51 22.95
C GLU A 222 6.37 -0.61 23.73
N PHE A 223 5.07 -0.67 23.41
CA PHE A 223 4.04 0.10 24.11
C PHE A 223 3.92 -0.31 25.58
N GLN A 224 4.01 -1.60 25.91
CA GLN A 224 4.05 -2.10 27.29
C GLN A 224 5.22 -1.48 28.08
N LYS A 225 6.43 -1.45 27.49
CA LYS A 225 7.59 -0.81 28.13
C LYS A 225 7.35 0.67 28.42
N THR A 226 6.71 1.39 27.50
CA THR A 226 6.33 2.79 27.71
C THR A 226 5.34 2.92 28.86
N VAL A 227 4.28 2.12 28.88
CA VAL A 227 3.27 2.14 29.95
C VAL A 227 3.89 1.81 31.31
N ASP A 228 4.78 0.83 31.39
CA ASP A 228 5.50 0.48 32.62
C ASP A 228 6.41 1.62 33.10
N SER A 229 7.18 2.22 32.19
CA SER A 229 8.00 3.38 32.52
C SER A 229 7.17 4.57 33.02
N TYR A 230 6.00 4.79 32.41
CA TYR A 230 5.09 5.87 32.78
C TYR A 230 4.39 5.57 34.11
N LYS A 231 4.18 4.30 34.45
CA LYS A 231 3.68 3.87 35.76
C LYS A 231 4.64 4.26 36.87
N GLU A 232 5.93 3.93 36.70
CA GLU A 232 6.98 4.26 37.67
C GLU A 232 7.11 5.77 37.89
N GLN A 233 7.04 6.54 36.80
CA GLN A 233 7.18 8.00 36.83
C GLN A 233 5.87 8.74 37.18
N LYS A 234 4.77 8.00 37.41
CA LYS A 234 3.43 8.55 37.62
C LYS A 234 3.01 9.54 36.52
N ILE A 235 3.36 9.22 35.27
CA ILE A 235 3.03 10.06 34.11
C ILE A 235 1.59 9.80 33.68
N THR A 236 0.82 10.85 33.41
CA THR A 236 -0.47 10.77 32.69
C THR A 236 -0.48 11.76 31.53
N GLU A 237 -1.38 11.56 30.57
CA GLU A 237 -1.42 12.37 29.35
C GLU A 237 -2.85 12.69 28.93
N ASP A 238 -3.04 13.88 28.36
CA ASP A 238 -4.23 14.25 27.60
C ASP A 238 -3.82 14.50 26.14
N LEU A 239 -4.55 13.90 25.19
CA LEU A 239 -4.41 14.19 23.76
C LEU A 239 -5.24 15.42 23.42
N MET A 240 -4.55 16.52 23.10
CA MET A 240 -5.17 17.82 22.83
C MET A 240 -5.50 18.01 21.36
N ILE A 241 -4.60 17.57 20.47
CA ILE A 241 -4.75 17.65 19.02
C ILE A 241 -4.24 16.35 18.43
N PHE A 242 -5.00 15.79 17.50
CA PHE A 242 -4.59 14.67 16.68
C PHE A 242 -5.02 14.89 15.24
N ASN A 243 -4.06 14.86 14.32
CA ASN A 243 -4.32 14.95 12.89
C ASN A 243 -3.50 13.89 12.15
N VAL A 244 -4.16 13.15 11.25
CA VAL A 244 -3.46 12.34 10.23
C VAL A 244 -3.13 13.26 9.06
N GLU A 245 -1.85 13.66 8.97
CA GLU A 245 -1.34 14.59 7.95
C GLU A 245 -1.24 13.93 6.57
N ASN A 246 -0.82 12.66 6.50
CA ASN A 246 -0.64 11.96 5.23
C ASN A 246 -0.77 10.43 5.40
N ILE A 247 -1.25 9.74 4.36
CA ILE A 247 -1.27 8.28 4.27
C ILE A 247 -0.62 7.90 2.95
N LYS A 248 0.47 7.13 3.03
CA LYS A 248 1.26 6.69 1.88
C LYS A 248 1.19 5.18 1.77
N LYS A 249 0.51 4.69 0.73
CA LYS A 249 0.50 3.27 0.38
C LYS A 249 1.91 2.82 0.01
N LEU A 250 2.43 1.78 0.69
CA LEU A 250 3.72 1.17 0.37
C LEU A 250 3.57 -0.03 -0.57
N ASN A 251 2.48 -0.77 -0.39
CA ASN A 251 2.04 -1.90 -1.20
C ASN A 251 0.57 -2.21 -0.86
N GLU A 252 0.01 -3.28 -1.40
CA GLU A 252 -1.41 -3.63 -1.22
C GLU A 252 -1.89 -3.79 0.23
N ILE A 253 -1.00 -4.14 1.15
CA ILE A 253 -1.36 -4.48 2.53
C ILE A 253 -0.68 -3.58 3.57
N SER A 254 0.05 -2.53 3.17
CA SER A 254 0.80 -1.72 4.12
C SER A 254 0.92 -0.25 3.73
N TYR A 255 0.86 0.59 4.76
CA TYR A 255 0.74 2.03 4.65
C TYR A 255 1.65 2.71 5.68
N GLU A 256 2.31 3.79 5.27
CA GLU A 256 2.91 4.77 6.18
C GLU A 256 1.88 5.85 6.51
N VAL A 257 1.66 6.08 7.79
CA VAL A 257 0.72 7.09 8.28
C VAL A 257 1.47 8.15 9.05
N TYR A 258 1.45 9.38 8.53
CA TYR A 258 2.10 10.55 9.09
C TYR A 258 1.08 11.31 9.93
N THR A 259 1.47 11.67 11.14
CA THR A 259 0.56 12.28 12.12
C THR A 259 1.21 13.48 12.79
N PHE A 260 0.36 14.41 13.20
CA PHE A 260 0.68 15.48 14.14
C PHE A 260 -0.13 15.27 15.42
N GLU A 261 0.55 15.34 16.54
CA GLU A 261 0.00 15.02 17.86
C GLU A 261 0.44 16.11 18.85
N ARG A 262 -0.49 16.62 19.66
CA ARG A 262 -0.17 17.50 20.79
C ARG A 262 -0.67 16.87 22.08
N TYR A 263 0.24 16.69 23.03
CA TYR A 263 -0.09 16.16 24.34
C TYR A 263 0.14 17.18 25.43
N LYS A 264 -0.72 17.11 26.45
CA LYS A 264 -0.44 17.67 27.76
C LYS A 264 -0.02 16.53 28.67
N ILE A 265 1.23 16.54 29.11
CA ILE A 265 1.89 15.47 29.86
C ILE A 265 2.07 15.92 31.31
N TYR A 266 1.61 15.10 32.25
CA TYR A 266 1.68 15.36 33.68
C TYR A 266 2.72 14.41 34.30
N TYR A 267 3.82 14.94 34.81
CA TYR A 267 4.88 14.18 35.46
C TYR A 267 4.63 14.13 36.97
N GLY A 268 3.77 13.22 37.40
CA GLY A 268 3.32 13.14 38.80
C GLY A 268 4.44 12.94 39.82
N ALA A 269 5.55 12.27 39.45
CA ALA A 269 6.71 12.13 40.33
C ALA A 269 7.47 13.45 40.57
N LYS A 270 7.40 14.39 39.62
CA LYS A 270 8.08 15.70 39.68
C LYS A 270 7.14 16.87 39.99
N ASN A 271 5.83 16.64 39.95
CA ASN A 271 4.80 17.67 40.01
C ASN A 271 4.98 18.73 38.89
N GLU A 272 5.32 18.28 37.69
CA GLU A 272 5.53 19.12 36.51
C GLU A 272 4.46 18.83 35.44
N ILE A 273 4.10 19.84 34.66
CA ILE A 273 3.20 19.72 33.51
C ILE A 273 3.92 20.28 32.29
N ASN A 274 3.90 19.55 31.19
CA ASN A 274 4.46 19.99 29.92
C ASN A 274 3.45 19.83 28.80
N THR A 275 3.55 20.69 27.79
CA THR A 275 2.89 20.47 26.50
C THR A 275 3.95 20.12 25.48
N SER A 276 3.73 19.10 24.66
CA SER A 276 4.69 18.69 23.66
C SER A 276 3.99 18.27 22.37
N ASP A 277 4.59 18.71 21.28
CA ASP A 277 4.12 18.44 19.93
C ASP A 277 5.02 17.37 19.31
N PHE A 278 4.40 16.45 18.59
CA PHE A 278 5.09 15.35 17.93
C PHE A 278 4.62 15.21 16.50
N LYS A 279 5.58 14.86 15.64
CA LYS A 279 5.31 14.30 14.32
C LYS A 279 5.76 12.85 14.33
N SER A 280 4.82 11.95 14.06
CA SER A 280 5.06 10.51 14.15
C SER A 280 4.72 9.82 12.83
N VAL A 281 5.49 8.78 12.50
CA VAL A 281 5.25 7.91 11.33
C VAL A 281 4.94 6.51 11.82
N TYR A 282 3.72 6.05 11.54
CA TYR A 282 3.26 4.70 11.87
C TYR A 282 3.30 3.80 10.63
N LEU A 283 3.62 2.52 10.84
CA LEU A 283 3.38 1.47 9.85
C LEU A 283 2.07 0.79 10.19
N VAL A 284 1.10 0.88 9.29
CA VAL A 284 -0.20 0.21 9.39
C VAL A 284 -0.26 -0.92 8.37
N LYS A 285 -0.83 -2.08 8.75
CA LYS A 285 -0.99 -3.24 7.88
C LYS A 285 -2.41 -3.76 7.88
N TYR A 286 -2.85 -4.29 6.74
CA TYR A 286 -4.08 -5.05 6.61
C TYR A 286 -3.82 -6.52 6.97
N ILE A 287 -4.40 -6.99 8.07
CA ILE A 287 -4.19 -8.32 8.65
C ILE A 287 -5.55 -8.90 9.01
N ASP A 288 -5.82 -10.13 8.58
CA ASP A 288 -7.05 -10.87 8.92
C ASP A 288 -8.37 -10.11 8.66
N GLY A 289 -8.38 -9.25 7.63
CA GLY A 289 -9.57 -8.51 7.20
C GLY A 289 -9.73 -7.13 7.84
N GLU A 290 -8.74 -6.65 8.59
CA GLU A 290 -8.79 -5.34 9.25
C GLU A 290 -7.42 -4.66 9.28
N PHE A 291 -7.40 -3.33 9.39
CA PHE A 291 -6.16 -2.59 9.57
C PHE A 291 -5.71 -2.63 11.02
N LYS A 292 -4.41 -2.82 11.24
CA LYS A 292 -3.75 -2.80 12.55
C LYS A 292 -2.47 -1.96 12.51
N VAL A 293 -2.18 -1.27 13.60
CA VAL A 293 -0.90 -0.59 13.79
C VAL A 293 0.18 -1.65 14.03
N ASN A 294 1.17 -1.71 13.14
CA ASN A 294 2.23 -2.73 13.17
C ASN A 294 3.51 -2.23 13.85
N SER A 295 3.90 -0.98 13.65
CA SER A 295 5.05 -0.38 14.36
C SER A 295 5.01 1.14 14.31
N ILE A 296 5.79 1.79 15.19
CA ILE A 296 6.12 3.21 15.05
C ILE A 296 7.51 3.29 14.43
N LYS A 297 7.62 3.91 13.25
CA LYS A 297 8.87 4.05 12.52
C LYS A 297 9.70 5.22 13.03
N GLU A 298 9.02 6.31 13.36
CA GLU A 298 9.66 7.58 13.72
C GLU A 298 8.76 8.38 14.65
N ILE A 299 9.37 9.04 15.63
CA ILE A 299 8.72 10.01 16.52
C ILE A 299 9.69 11.18 16.68
N ASN A 300 9.28 12.36 16.22
CA ASN A 300 10.06 13.59 16.35
C ASN A 300 9.29 14.59 17.19
N LYS A 301 9.92 15.08 18.25
CA LYS A 301 9.41 16.25 18.98
C LYS A 301 9.64 17.51 18.15
N VAL A 302 8.63 18.36 18.06
CA VAL A 302 8.64 19.62 17.28
C VAL A 302 8.63 20.83 18.21
#